data_AF-A0A2J8ITE8-F1
#
_entry.id   AF-A0A2J8ITE8-F1
#
_cell.length_a   1.000
_cell.length_b   1.000
_cell.length_c   1.000
_cell.angle_alpha   90.00
_cell.angle_beta   90.00
_cell.angle_gamma   90.00
#
_symmetry.space_group_name_H-M   'P 1'
#
loop_
_entity.id
_entity.type
_entity.pdbx_description
1 polymer ?
#
loop_
_entity_poly.entity_id
_entity_poly.type
_entity_poly.pdbx_seq_one_letter_code
_entity_poly.pdbx_strand_id
1 'polypeptide(L)' 'MEAVELARKLQEEATCSICLDYFTDPVMTACGHNFCRACIQLSWEKARGK' A
#
# COMPACT_ATOMS: atom_id res chain seq x y z
N MET A 1 15.65 8.43 21.47
CA MET A 1 15.12 7.32 20.66
C MET A 1 13.77 7.65 19.98
N GLU A 2 13.15 8.81 20.26
CA GLU A 2 11.89 9.27 19.61
C GLU A 2 11.93 9.32 18.07
N ALA A 3 13.01 9.83 17.48
CA ALA A 3 13.10 10.01 16.02
C ALA A 3 13.05 8.68 15.24
N VAL A 4 13.58 7.60 15.83
CA VAL A 4 13.60 6.27 15.19
C VAL A 4 12.19 5.68 15.15
N GLU A 5 11.42 5.84 16.23
CA GLU A 5 10.06 5.34 16.31
C GLU A 5 9.10 6.10 15.38
N LEU A 6 9.29 7.42 15.24
CA LEU A 6 8.54 8.21 14.26
C LEU A 6 8.86 7.77 12.82
N ALA A 7 10.13 7.53 12.51
CA ALA A 7 10.55 7.06 11.20
C ALA A 7 9.92 5.71 10.86
N ARG A 8 9.85 4.79 11.83
CA ARG A 8 9.20 3.48 11.66
C ARG A 8 7.71 3.61 11.35
N LYS A 9 6.98 4.45 12.10
CA LYS A 9 5.55 4.70 11.86
C LYS A 9 5.29 5.28 10.47
N LEU A 10 6.11 6.25 10.07
CA LEU A 10 6.01 6.85 8.74
C LEU A 10 6.29 5.82 7.63
N GLN A 11 7.27 4.94 7.84
CA GLN A 11 7.56 3.85 6.90
C GLN A 11 6.36 2.90 6.76
N GLU A 12 5.71 2.54 7.87
CA GLU A 12 4.50 1.69 7.85
C GLU A 12 3.34 2.36 7.10
N GLU A 13 3.12 3.65 7.34
CA GLU A 13 2.09 4.44 6.64
C GLU A 13 2.38 4.62 5.14
N ALA A 14 3.65 4.56 4.73
CA ALA A 14 4.08 4.70 3.33
C ALA A 14 4.22 3.36 2.58
N THR A 15 3.83 2.23 3.19
CA THR A 15 4.00 0.89 2.65
C THR A 15 2.71 0.32 2.07
N CYS A 16 2.80 -0.29 0.89
CA CYS A 16 1.70 -1.02 0.29
C CYS A 16 1.51 -2.38 0.95
N SER A 17 0.32 -2.65 1.48
CA SER A 17 -0.01 -3.92 2.13
C SER A 17 -0.13 -5.12 1.16
N ILE A 18 -0.03 -4.91 -0.15
CA ILE A 18 -0.05 -6.00 -1.15
C ILE A 18 1.36 -6.48 -1.48
N CYS A 19 2.28 -5.57 -1.84
CA CYS A 19 3.66 -5.93 -2.18
C CYS A 19 4.64 -5.82 -1.00
N LEU A 20 4.21 -5.25 0.13
CA LEU A 20 5.02 -5.03 1.34
C LEU A 20 6.25 -4.15 1.10
N ASP A 21 6.13 -3.21 0.15
CA ASP A 21 7.16 -2.23 -0.21
C ASP A 21 6.53 -0.83 -0.28
N TYR A 22 7.35 0.21 -0.37
CA TYR A 22 6.88 1.58 -0.51
C TYR A 22 5.96 1.75 -1.71
N PHE A 23 4.97 2.63 -1.56
CA PHE A 23 4.03 2.90 -2.65
C PHE A 23 4.74 3.34 -3.93
N THR A 24 4.43 2.66 -5.02
CA THR A 24 4.76 3.09 -6.39
C THR A 24 3.46 3.44 -7.09
N ASP A 25 3.31 4.70 -7.51
CA ASP A 25 2.08 5.24 -8.13
C ASP A 25 0.83 4.88 -7.30
N PRO A 26 0.71 5.44 -6.07
CA PRO A 26 -0.38 5.11 -5.17
C PRO A 26 -1.73 5.52 -5.73
N VAL A 27 -2.71 4.65 -5.55
CA VAL A 27 -4.13 4.94 -5.81
C VAL A 27 -4.92 4.80 -4.53
N MET A 28 -5.73 5.83 -4.25
CA MET A 28 -6.64 5.85 -3.11
C MET A 28 -7.96 5.18 -3.49
N THR A 29 -8.37 4.21 -2.70
CA THR A 29 -9.66 3.53 -2.84
C THR A 29 -10.79 4.35 -2.20
N ALA A 30 -12.05 4.04 -2.52
CA ALA A 30 -13.21 4.70 -1.92
C ALA A 30 -13.28 4.54 -0.39
N CYS A 31 -12.66 3.49 0.18
CA CYS A 31 -12.54 3.31 1.62
C CYS A 31 -11.33 4.01 2.25
N GLY A 32 -10.58 4.82 1.48
CA GLY A 32 -9.47 5.64 1.95
C GLY A 32 -8.11 4.93 2.03
N HIS A 33 -8.04 3.63 1.73
CA HIS A 33 -6.77 2.90 1.72
C HIS A 33 -5.99 3.12 0.42
N ASN A 34 -4.66 3.20 0.53
CA ASN A 34 -3.74 3.37 -0.60
C ASN A 34 -3.06 2.04 -0.96
N PHE A 35 -2.83 1.85 -2.25
CA PHE A 35 -2.10 0.70 -2.81
C PHE A 35 -1.32 1.15 -4.04
N CYS A 36 -0.28 0.42 -4.44
CA CYS A 36 0.33 0.64 -5.75
C CYS A 36 -0.71 0.35 -6.85
N ARG A 37 -0.75 1.17 -7.91
CA ARG A 37 -1.68 0.98 -9.04
C ARG A 37 -1.62 -0.45 -9.59
N ALA A 38 -0.42 -0.96 -9.83
CA ALA A 38 -0.22 -2.32 -10.32
C ALA A 38 -0.75 -3.38 -9.34
N CYS A 39 -0.47 -3.21 -8.05
CA CYS A 39 -0.88 -4.15 -7.01
C CYS A 39 -2.39 -4.27 -6.89
N ILE A 40 -3.10 -3.14 -6.87
CA ILE A 40 -4.55 -3.16 -6.77
C ILE A 40 -5.14 -3.78 -8.05
N GLN A 41 -4.69 -3.37 -9.24
CA GLN A 41 -5.21 -3.88 -10.51
C GLN A 41 -5.07 -5.41 -10.62
N LEU A 42 -3.87 -5.94 -10.34
CA LEU A 42 -3.62 -7.38 -10.34
C LEU A 42 -4.48 -8.13 -9.32
N SER A 43 -4.77 -7.52 -8.18
CA SER A 43 -5.63 -8.12 -7.15
C SER A 43 -7.09 -8.21 -7.62
N TRP A 44 -7.60 -7.18 -8.30
CA TRP A 44 -8.94 -7.21 -8.91
C TRP A 44 -9.04 -8.25 -10.03
N GLU A 45 -8.02 -8.36 -10.89
CA GLU A 45 -7.98 -9.37 -11.95
C GLU A 45 -8.02 -10.80 -11.38
N LYS A 46 -7.22 -11.06 -10.33
CA LYS A 46 -7.24 -12.36 -9.61
C LYS A 46 -8.59 -12.67 -8.96
N ALA A 47 -9.30 -11.66 -8.47
CA ALA A 47 -10.61 -11.84 -7.87
C ALA A 47 -11.71 -12.19 -8.89
N ARG A 48 -11.56 -11.77 -10.16
CA ARG A 48 -12.51 -12.04 -11.25
C ARG A 48 -12.31 -13.39 -11.93
N GLY A 49 -11.14 -14.00 -11.79
CA GLY A 49 -10.82 -15.33 -12.32
C GLY A 49 -11.27 -16.49 -11.41
N LYS A 50 -12.24 -16.25 -10.52
CA LYS A 50 -12.86 -17.24 -9.65
C LYS A 50 -14.33 -17.44 -10.02
#